data_AF-A0A842D2P0-F1
#
_entry.id   AF-A0A842D2P0-F1
#
_cell.length_a   1.000
_cell.length_b   1.000
_cell.length_c   1.000
_cell.angle_alpha   90.00
_cell.angle_beta   90.00
_cell.angle_gamma   90.00
#
_symmetry.space_group_name_H-M   'P 1'
#
loop_
_entity.id
_entity.type
_entity.pdbx_description
1 polymer ?
#
loop_
_entity_poly.entity_id
_entity_poly.type
_entity_poly.pdbx_seq_one_letter_code
_entity_poly.pdbx_strand_id
1 'polypeptide(L)'
;MSKKLPTHDHFIHRRNSIPAVQIHHFAVDKKYQKQGYGSQIMKTMIVFINVTILPHMGASLLTVNSIKSAVGFYHKQGFDKTGNSRDTANTNMALVLGDVT
;
A
#
# COMPACT_ATOMS: atom_id res chain seq x y z
N MET A 1 8.74 -26.31 3.25
CA MET A 1 9.47 -26.64 2.00
C MET A 1 9.38 -25.45 1.04
N SER A 2 10.44 -24.67 0.90
CA SER A 2 10.49 -23.54 -0.04
C SER A 2 10.85 -24.06 -1.43
N LYS A 3 9.92 -23.97 -2.38
CA LYS A 3 10.20 -24.29 -3.80
C LYS A 3 11.11 -23.17 -4.33
N LYS A 4 12.35 -23.51 -4.67
CA LYS A 4 13.30 -22.58 -5.28
C LYS A 4 12.75 -22.08 -6.62
N LEU A 5 12.69 -20.77 -6.77
CA LEU A 5 12.32 -20.09 -8.00
C LEU A 5 13.35 -20.41 -9.11
N PRO A 6 12.94 -20.53 -10.38
CA PRO A 6 13.85 -20.89 -11.47
C PRO A 6 14.90 -19.81 -11.71
N THR A 7 16.15 -20.23 -11.84
CA THR A 7 17.33 -19.40 -12.13
C THR A 7 17.68 -19.46 -13.62
N HIS A 8 17.81 -18.29 -14.28
CA HIS A 8 18.28 -18.13 -15.65
C HIS A 8 19.61 -17.36 -15.64
N ASP A 9 20.44 -17.45 -16.69
CA ASP A 9 21.76 -16.80 -16.79
C ASP A 9 21.73 -15.25 -16.74
N HIS A 10 20.54 -14.65 -16.83
CA HIS A 10 20.32 -13.20 -16.68
C HIS A 10 19.57 -12.85 -15.40
N PHE A 11 19.28 -13.85 -14.56
CA PHE A 11 18.54 -13.70 -13.32
C PHE A 11 19.47 -13.23 -12.22
N ILE A 12 19.62 -11.91 -12.12
CA ILE A 12 20.35 -11.28 -11.02
C ILE A 12 19.41 -11.25 -9.81
N HIS A 13 19.65 -12.11 -8.81
CA HIS A 13 19.04 -11.99 -7.49
C HIS A 13 19.51 -10.68 -6.82
N ARG A 14 18.76 -9.59 -7.04
CA ARG A 14 19.11 -8.24 -6.56
C ARG A 14 17.99 -7.49 -5.84
N ARG A 15 16.95 -8.15 -5.33
CA ARG A 15 15.90 -7.44 -4.59
C ARG A 15 16.03 -7.62 -3.08
N ASN A 16 16.77 -6.70 -2.47
CA ASN A 16 16.62 -6.36 -1.05
C ASN A 16 15.39 -5.44 -0.81
N SER A 17 14.55 -5.21 -1.82
CA SER A 17 13.40 -4.31 -1.77
C SER A 17 12.17 -4.94 -2.42
N ILE A 18 11.01 -4.69 -1.82
CA ILE A 18 9.70 -5.11 -2.33
C ILE A 18 9.16 -3.96 -3.18
N PRO A 19 8.79 -4.17 -4.46
CA PRO A 19 8.23 -3.12 -5.29
C PRO A 19 6.87 -2.67 -4.74
N ALA A 20 6.67 -1.36 -4.66
CA ALA A 20 5.49 -0.77 -4.07
C ALA A 20 5.01 0.47 -4.85
N VAL A 21 3.70 0.69 -4.85
CA VAL A 21 3.07 1.95 -5.22
C VAL A 21 2.92 2.78 -3.95
N GLN A 22 3.34 4.05 -3.97
CA GLN A 22 3.26 4.91 -2.79
C GLN A 22 2.19 6.01 -2.95
N ILE A 23 1.32 6.14 -1.95
CA ILE A 23 0.41 7.28 -1.81
C ILE A 23 1.17 8.37 -1.05
N HIS A 24 1.48 9.47 -1.74
CA HIS A 24 2.18 10.60 -1.13
C HIS A 24 1.23 11.49 -0.32
N HIS A 25 0.10 11.87 -0.91
CA HIS A 25 -0.87 12.76 -0.28
C HIS A 25 -2.29 12.27 -0.52
N PHE A 26 -3.07 12.22 0.56
CA PHE A 26 -4.48 11.87 0.51
C PHE A 26 -5.22 12.76 1.51
N ALA A 27 -6.13 13.58 1.00
CA ALA A 27 -6.90 14.51 1.80
C ALA A 27 -8.33 14.61 1.26
N VAL A 28 -9.27 14.83 2.18
CA VAL A 28 -10.67 15.15 1.87
C VAL A 28 -10.95 16.51 2.49
N ASP A 29 -11.57 17.40 1.73
CA ASP A 29 -11.99 18.71 2.23
C ASP A 29 -12.81 18.57 3.52
N LYS A 30 -12.56 19.44 4.50
CA LYS A 30 -13.21 19.43 5.81
C LYS A 30 -14.73 19.34 5.72
N LYS A 31 -15.35 19.99 4.73
CA LYS A 31 -16.81 19.96 4.53
C LYS A 31 -17.36 18.59 4.14
N TYR A 32 -16.51 17.70 3.61
CA TYR A 32 -16.86 16.35 3.16
C TYR A 32 -16.26 15.26 4.06
N GLN A 33 -15.53 15.63 5.11
CA GLN A 33 -15.01 14.64 6.07
C GLN A 33 -16.14 13.97 6.85
N LYS A 34 -15.88 12.73 7.31
CA LYS A 34 -16.81 11.89 8.11
C LYS A 34 -18.11 11.49 7.41
N GLN A 35 -18.25 11.75 6.11
CA GLN A 35 -19.41 11.34 5.29
C GLN A 35 -19.15 10.10 4.44
N GLY A 36 -18.01 9.42 4.64
CA GLY A 36 -17.65 8.19 3.92
C GLY A 36 -16.88 8.39 2.60
N TYR A 37 -16.81 9.62 2.07
CA TYR A 37 -16.10 9.90 0.80
C TYR A 37 -14.64 9.44 0.79
N GLY A 38 -13.90 9.64 1.89
CA GLY A 38 -12.50 9.20 1.97
C GLY A 38 -12.34 7.69 1.77
N SER A 39 -13.21 6.88 2.39
CA SER A 39 -13.19 5.43 2.22
C SER A 39 -13.63 5.01 0.82
N GLN A 40 -14.63 5.70 0.24
CA GLN A 40 -15.07 5.41 -1.12
C GLN A 40 -13.97 5.69 -2.15
N ILE A 41 -13.33 6.86 -2.08
CA ILE A 41 -12.22 7.24 -2.97
C ILE A 41 -11.04 6.25 -2.81
N MET A 42 -10.68 5.89 -1.57
CA MET A 42 -9.60 4.94 -1.32
C MET A 42 -9.89 3.57 -1.94
N LYS A 43 -11.11 3.05 -1.78
CA LYS A 43 -11.53 1.78 -2.42
C LYS A 43 -11.47 1.86 -3.94
N THR A 44 -12.01 2.92 -4.52
CA THR A 44 -11.95 3.13 -5.99
C THR A 44 -10.50 3.17 -6.48
N MET A 45 -9.62 3.84 -5.74
CA MET A 45 -8.19 3.89 -6.08
C MET A 45 -7.52 2.51 -5.99
N ILE A 46 -7.79 1.73 -4.94
CA ILE A 46 -7.24 0.37 -4.80
C ILE A 46 -7.71 -0.52 -5.97
N VAL A 47 -9.00 -0.47 -6.32
CA VAL A 47 -9.56 -1.19 -7.46
C VAL A 47 -8.88 -0.75 -8.76
N PHE A 48 -8.72 0.55 -8.96
CA PHE A 48 -8.04 1.10 -10.14
C PHE A 48 -6.59 0.62 -10.25
N ILE A 49 -5.84 0.64 -9.14
CA ILE A 49 -4.47 0.12 -9.08
C ILE A 49 -4.45 -1.36 -9.48
N ASN A 50 -5.33 -2.18 -8.88
CA ASN A 50 -5.37 -3.62 -9.14
C ASN A 50 -5.75 -3.97 -10.58
N VAL A 51 -6.77 -3.31 -11.14
CA VAL A 51 -7.32 -3.66 -12.46
C VAL A 51 -6.54 -3.01 -13.59
N THR A 52 -6.02 -1.80 -13.39
CA THR A 52 -5.43 -1.00 -14.49
C THR A 52 -3.92 -0.92 -14.40
N ILE A 53 -3.34 -0.86 -13.21
CA ILE A 53 -1.89 -0.63 -13.05
C ILE A 53 -1.14 -1.96 -12.94
N LEU A 54 -1.57 -2.86 -12.05
CA LEU A 54 -0.84 -4.11 -11.78
C LEU A 54 -0.69 -5.06 -12.98
N PRO A 55 -1.63 -5.14 -13.94
CA PRO A 55 -1.43 -5.97 -15.14
C PRO A 55 -0.26 -5.50 -16.02
N HIS A 56 0.15 -4.24 -15.87
CA HIS A 56 1.22 -3.61 -16.65
C HIS A 56 2.46 -3.28 -15.81
N MET A 57 2.41 -3.49 -14.49
CA MET A 57 3.49 -3.15 -13.57
C MET A 57 3.58 -4.13 -12.40
N GLY A 58 4.74 -4.74 -12.20
CA GLY A 58 4.99 -5.63 -11.07
C GLY A 58 5.19 -4.87 -9.75
N ALA A 59 4.11 -4.63 -9.01
CA ALA A 59 4.13 -4.13 -7.63
C ALA A 59 3.37 -5.08 -6.68
N SER A 60 3.84 -5.19 -5.44
CA SER A 60 3.27 -6.12 -4.45
C SER A 60 2.59 -5.39 -3.30
N LEU A 61 2.94 -4.13 -3.07
CA LEU A 61 2.46 -3.34 -1.94
C LEU A 61 1.91 -1.99 -2.41
N LEU A 62 0.91 -1.49 -1.69
CA LEU A 62 0.51 -0.10 -1.68
C LEU A 62 0.92 0.50 -0.33
N THR A 63 1.76 1.52 -0.33
CA THR A 63 2.34 2.10 0.89
C THR A 63 1.89 3.52 1.12
N VAL A 64 1.82 3.91 2.39
CA VAL A 64 1.55 5.28 2.81
C VAL A 64 2.39 5.63 4.03
N ASN A 65 2.83 6.88 4.09
CA ASN A 65 3.41 7.45 5.30
C ASN A 65 2.32 8.23 6.05
N SER A 66 1.59 7.55 6.93
CA SER A 66 0.41 8.12 7.59
C SER A 66 0.79 9.02 8.75
N ILE A 67 0.17 10.20 8.84
CA ILE A 67 0.14 10.95 10.11
C ILE A 67 -0.54 10.12 11.20
N LYS A 68 -0.17 10.33 12.47
CA LYS A 68 -0.70 9.56 13.61
C LYS A 68 -2.22 9.51 13.68
N SER A 69 -2.90 10.62 13.37
CA SER A 69 -4.37 10.72 13.41
C SER A 69 -5.08 9.93 12.31
N ALA A 70 -4.41 9.63 11.19
CA ALA A 70 -4.99 8.94 10.04
C ALA A 70 -4.73 7.41 10.06
N VAL A 71 -3.92 6.90 10.99
CA VAL A 71 -3.59 5.46 11.08
C VAL A 71 -4.85 4.60 11.17
N GLY A 72 -5.81 4.99 12.01
CA GLY A 72 -7.07 4.27 12.15
C GLY A 72 -7.94 4.30 10.90
N PHE A 73 -7.79 5.31 10.03
CA PHE A 73 -8.46 5.34 8.74
C PHE A 73 -7.88 4.28 7.80
N TYR A 74 -6.54 4.26 7.63
CA TYR A 74 -5.87 3.30 6.73
C TYR A 74 -6.03 1.86 7.21
N HIS A 75 -5.97 1.62 8.53
CA HIS A 75 -6.22 0.29 9.09
C HIS A 75 -7.61 -0.25 8.73
N LYS A 76 -8.65 0.61 8.71
CA LYS A 76 -9.99 0.22 8.27
C LYS A 76 -10.10 -0.10 6.78
N GLN A 77 -9.10 0.29 5.98
CA GLN A 77 -9.00 -0.02 4.56
C GLN A 77 -8.08 -1.23 4.29
N GLY A 78 -7.58 -1.91 5.32
CA GLY A 78 -6.73 -3.10 5.20
C GLY A 78 -5.22 -2.82 5.20
N PHE A 79 -4.79 -1.61 5.51
CA PHE A 79 -3.37 -1.32 5.66
C PHE A 79 -2.86 -1.74 7.04
N ASP A 80 -1.71 -2.42 7.06
CA ASP A 80 -1.00 -2.78 8.27
C ASP A 80 0.19 -1.86 8.52
N LYS A 81 0.53 -1.66 9.79
CA LYS A 81 1.73 -0.90 10.17
C LYS A 81 2.97 -1.68 9.75
N THR A 82 3.95 -0.97 9.19
CA THR A 82 5.23 -1.56 8.79
C THR A 82 6.40 -0.90 9.49
N GLY A 83 7.40 -1.71 9.84
CA GLY A 83 8.60 -1.27 10.54
C GLY A 83 8.44 -1.13 12.06
N ASN A 84 9.58 -1.02 12.75
CA ASN A 84 9.69 -0.85 14.20
C ASN A 84 9.98 0.62 14.54
N SER A 85 9.10 1.55 14.18
CA SER A 85 9.31 2.95 14.58
C SER A 85 8.84 3.16 16.03
N ARG A 86 9.80 3.17 16.97
CA ARG A 86 9.60 3.65 18.34
C ARG A 86 9.44 5.16 18.42
N ASP A 87 9.80 5.94 17.39
CA ASP A 87 9.61 7.39 17.41
C ASP A 87 9.74 8.05 16.03
N THR A 88 8.63 8.19 15.29
CA THR A 88 8.54 9.08 14.13
C THR A 88 7.18 9.77 14.08
N ALA A 89 7.15 11.03 13.65
CA ALA A 89 5.92 11.83 13.55
C ALA A 89 4.83 11.16 12.70
N ASN A 90 5.24 10.30 11.76
CA ASN A 90 4.38 9.52 10.89
C ASN A 90 4.64 8.01 11.05
N THR A 91 3.67 7.21 10.62
CA THR A 91 3.65 5.75 10.68
C THR A 91 3.60 5.19 9.27
N ASN A 92 4.59 4.39 8.90
CA ASN A 92 4.57 3.66 7.64
C ASN A 92 3.49 2.59 7.70
N MET A 93 2.66 2.52 6.67
CA MET A 93 1.65 1.48 6.53
C MET A 93 1.67 0.91 5.12
N ALA A 94 1.36 -0.37 4.99
CA ALA A 94 1.32 -1.06 3.71
C ALA A 94 0.07 -1.94 3.60
N LEU A 95 -0.49 -2.00 2.39
CA LEU A 95 -1.53 -2.93 1.99
C LEU A 95 -0.92 -3.90 0.97
N VAL A 96 -1.15 -5.20 1.15
CA VAL A 96 -0.74 -6.23 0.19
C VAL A 96 -1.77 -6.27 -0.93
N LEU A 97 -1.31 -6.03 -2.17
CA LEU A 97 -2.23 -5.92 -3.31
C LEU A 97 -2.76 -7.27 -3.82
N GLY A 98 -2.16 -8.39 -3.39
CA GLY A 98 -2.61 -9.75 -3.72
C GLY A 98 -3.78 -10.27 -2.90
N ASP A 99 -4.11 -9.64 -1.76
CA ASP A 99 -5.16 -10.11 -0.84
C ASP A 99 -6.49 -9.36 -1.04
N VAL A 100 -6.55 -8.40 -1.96
CA VAL A 100 -7.74 -7.61 -2.25
C VAL A 100 -8.50 -8.27 -3.40
N THR A 101 -9.36 -9.23 -3.06
CA THR A 101 -10.35 -9.86 -3.98
C THR A 101 -11.75 -9.30 -3.76
#